data_AF-A0A3M1X651-F1
#
_entry.id   AF-A0A3M1X651-F1
#
_cell.length_a   1.000
_cell.length_b   1.000
_cell.length_c   1.000
_cell.angle_alpha   90.00
_cell.angle_beta   90.00
_cell.angle_gamma   90.00
#
_symmetry.space_group_name_H-M   'P 1'
#
loop_
_entity.id
_entity.type
_entity.pdbx_description
1 polymer ?
#
loop_
_entity_poly.entity_id
_entity_poly.type
_entity_poly.pdbx_seq_one_letter_code
_entity_poly.pdbx_strand_id
1 'polypeptide(L)'
;VLTGEKRMEEILVEGPAGILIIPASSGVKNLTHLSDSQKLKLIQELDNLSVPFDVFLIDTGAGISMNVLFFCVASQETIVVVTPEPTSIADAYALVKVLSRDYGEKEFRILVNAARTEKEALETYSKLSIVAERFLGLSLDYLGYLPYEKKVKDAIMAQKGFISLYPNSPFSKMVGQVARKILASPPPPPVKGSVQFFLRKALNIQETAGEAT
;
A
#
# COMPACT_ATOMS: atom_id res chain seq x y z
N VAL A 1 -14.74 5.94 -15.55
CA VAL A 1 -13.66 6.57 -14.75
C VAL A 1 -12.55 7.10 -15.66
N LEU A 2 -11.63 6.28 -16.18
CA LEU A 2 -10.52 6.81 -17.01
C LEU A 2 -10.96 7.34 -18.39
N THR A 3 -11.90 6.68 -19.06
CA THR A 3 -12.50 7.16 -20.32
C THR A 3 -13.59 8.22 -20.11
N GLY A 4 -14.06 8.42 -18.86
CA GLY A 4 -15.16 9.32 -18.53
C GLY A 4 -16.57 8.75 -18.64
N GLU A 5 -16.72 7.47 -18.97
CA GLU A 5 -18.03 6.84 -19.15
C GLU A 5 -18.82 6.59 -17.85
N LYS A 6 -18.14 6.58 -16.71
CA LYS A 6 -18.71 6.31 -15.36
C LYS A 6 -17.97 7.14 -14.32
N ARG A 7 -18.67 7.56 -13.26
CA ARG A 7 -18.07 8.09 -12.02
C ARG A 7 -17.44 6.97 -11.20
N MET A 8 -16.55 7.31 -10.27
CA MET A 8 -15.92 6.33 -9.40
C MET A 8 -16.91 5.61 -8.48
N GLU A 9 -17.91 6.32 -7.96
CA GLU A 9 -18.97 5.75 -7.12
C GLU A 9 -19.73 4.60 -7.82
N GLU A 10 -19.87 4.68 -9.15
CA GLU A 10 -20.58 3.68 -9.96
C GLU A 10 -19.79 2.39 -10.19
N ILE A 11 -18.49 2.37 -9.84
CA ILE A 11 -17.63 1.20 -9.98
C ILE A 11 -17.17 0.64 -8.63
N LEU A 12 -17.58 1.25 -7.52
CA LEU A 12 -17.33 0.71 -6.19
C LEU A 12 -18.13 -0.58 -6.00
N VAL A 13 -17.45 -1.61 -5.50
CA VAL A 13 -18.06 -2.90 -5.19
C VAL A 13 -17.86 -3.17 -3.70
N GLU A 14 -18.93 -3.59 -3.02
CA GLU A 14 -18.84 -4.03 -1.63
C GLU A 14 -18.24 -5.44 -1.57
N GLY A 15 -17.11 -5.54 -0.88
CA GLY A 15 -16.41 -6.77 -0.57
C GLY A 15 -16.76 -7.30 0.83
N PRO A 16 -16.10 -8.39 1.25
CA PRO A 16 -16.31 -8.97 2.58
C PRO A 16 -16.04 -7.97 3.70
N ALA A 17 -16.82 -8.05 4.78
CA ALA A 17 -16.67 -7.22 5.97
C ALA A 17 -16.78 -5.70 5.71
N GLY A 18 -17.54 -5.30 4.68
CA GLY A 18 -17.79 -3.89 4.36
C GLY A 18 -16.61 -3.18 3.67
N ILE A 19 -15.60 -3.92 3.22
CA ILE A 19 -14.49 -3.34 2.46
C ILE A 19 -15.01 -2.88 1.09
N LEU A 20 -14.87 -1.60 0.78
CA LEU A 20 -15.17 -1.09 -0.55
C LEU A 20 -13.97 -1.32 -1.48
N ILE A 21 -14.23 -1.87 -2.66
CA ILE A 21 -13.22 -2.25 -3.64
C ILE A 21 -13.44 -1.46 -4.91
N ILE A 22 -12.37 -0.81 -5.39
CA ILE A 22 -12.28 -0.26 -6.75
C ILE A 22 -11.58 -1.32 -7.61
N PRO A 23 -12.29 -2.06 -8.46
CA PRO A 23 -11.67 -3.10 -9.27
C PRO A 23 -10.82 -2.49 -10.39
N ALA A 24 -9.59 -2.98 -10.52
CA ALA A 24 -8.78 -2.72 -11.72
C ALA A 24 -9.31 -3.57 -12.89
N SER A 25 -9.29 -3.03 -14.12
CA SER A 25 -9.70 -3.81 -15.29
C SER A 25 -8.66 -4.89 -15.61
N SER A 26 -9.09 -6.16 -15.66
CA SER A 26 -8.23 -7.27 -16.07
C SER A 26 -7.92 -7.21 -17.57
N GLY A 27 -6.64 -7.31 -17.95
CA GLY A 27 -6.24 -7.58 -19.35
C GLY A 27 -6.27 -6.39 -20.32
N VAL A 28 -6.56 -5.17 -19.85
CA VAL A 28 -6.52 -3.98 -20.70
C VAL A 28 -5.08 -3.46 -20.75
N LYS A 29 -4.37 -3.70 -21.86
CA LYS A 29 -3.01 -3.20 -22.11
C LYS A 29 -2.85 -1.70 -21.85
N ASN A 30 -3.91 -0.92 -21.99
CA ASN A 30 -3.91 0.53 -21.78
C ASN A 30 -3.86 0.96 -20.29
N LEU A 31 -3.87 0.01 -19.34
CA LEU A 31 -3.68 0.29 -17.91
C LEU A 31 -2.24 0.10 -17.44
N THR A 32 -1.30 -0.30 -18.30
CA THR A 32 0.12 -0.43 -17.90
C THR A 32 0.83 0.91 -17.84
N HIS A 33 0.31 1.92 -18.54
CA HIS A 33 0.78 3.30 -18.52
C HIS A 33 -0.42 4.26 -18.55
N LEU A 34 -0.69 4.92 -17.41
CA LEU A 34 -1.64 6.03 -17.38
C LEU A 34 -0.98 7.29 -17.94
N SER A 35 -1.67 7.98 -18.86
CA SER A 35 -1.28 9.34 -19.24
C SER A 35 -1.45 10.30 -18.07
N ASP A 36 -0.79 11.46 -18.10
CA ASP A 36 -0.92 12.45 -17.03
C ASP A 36 -2.35 12.98 -16.90
N SER A 37 -3.08 13.09 -18.01
CA SER A 37 -4.52 13.41 -18.00
C SER A 37 -5.36 12.33 -17.32
N GLN A 38 -5.03 11.05 -17.52
CA GLN A 38 -5.71 9.93 -16.85
C GLN A 38 -5.37 9.88 -15.35
N LYS A 39 -4.13 10.17 -14.96
CA LYS A 39 -3.71 10.28 -13.54
C LYS A 39 -4.48 11.41 -12.85
N LEU A 40 -4.52 12.60 -13.46
CA LEU A 40 -5.27 13.74 -12.92
C LEU A 40 -6.76 13.43 -12.79
N LYS A 41 -7.35 12.77 -13.79
CA LYS A 41 -8.76 12.35 -13.73
C LYS A 41 -9.01 11.35 -12.61
N LEU A 42 -8.12 10.38 -12.44
CA LEU A 42 -8.23 9.42 -11.35
C LEU A 42 -8.19 10.11 -9.98
N ILE A 43 -7.29 11.06 -9.80
CA ILE A 43 -7.17 11.87 -8.59
C ILE A 43 -8.45 12.68 -8.34
N GLN A 44 -9.00 13.33 -9.38
CA GLN A 44 -10.24 14.10 -9.27
C GLN A 44 -11.44 13.22 -8.90
N GLU A 45 -11.53 12.03 -9.50
CA GLU A 45 -12.60 11.09 -9.19
C GLU A 45 -12.51 10.55 -7.76
N LEU A 46 -11.29 10.35 -7.24
CA LEU A 46 -11.06 10.01 -5.84
C LEU A 46 -11.45 11.15 -4.89
N ASP A 47 -11.09 12.40 -5.22
CA ASP A 47 -11.46 13.60 -4.44
C ASP A 47 -12.98 13.86 -4.41
N ASN A 48 -13.70 13.39 -5.44
CA ASN A 48 -15.14 13.52 -5.54
C ASN A 48 -15.92 12.35 -4.91
N LEU A 49 -15.24 11.38 -4.29
CA LEU A 49 -15.92 10.31 -3.57
C LEU A 49 -16.62 10.89 -2.34
N SER A 50 -17.94 10.79 -2.32
CA SER A 50 -18.76 11.23 -1.18
C SER A 50 -18.75 10.25 0.00
N VAL A 51 -18.22 9.04 -0.20
CA VAL A 51 -18.18 7.99 0.81
C VAL A 51 -16.99 8.25 1.74
N PRO A 52 -17.19 8.39 3.06
CA PRO A 52 -16.08 8.53 3.99
C PRO A 52 -15.33 7.20 4.13
N PHE A 53 -14.00 7.24 4.14
CA PHE A 53 -13.15 6.10 4.44
C PHE A 53 -11.97 6.54 5.30
N ASP A 54 -11.68 5.79 6.36
CA ASP A 54 -10.54 6.07 7.26
C ASP A 54 -9.20 5.63 6.64
N VAL A 55 -9.24 4.60 5.78
CA VAL A 55 -8.06 3.99 5.17
C VAL A 55 -8.32 3.70 3.70
N PHE A 56 -7.42 4.19 2.84
CA PHE A 56 -7.39 3.86 1.43
C PHE A 56 -6.16 3.00 1.12
N LEU A 57 -6.39 1.70 0.86
CA LEU A 57 -5.31 0.76 0.50
C LEU A 57 -5.15 0.71 -1.02
N ILE A 58 -3.94 0.97 -1.50
CA ILE A 58 -3.59 0.86 -2.92
C ILE A 58 -2.74 -0.40 -3.12
N ASP A 59 -3.32 -1.41 -3.77
CA ASP A 59 -2.59 -2.59 -4.21
C ASP A 59 -1.89 -2.32 -5.54
N THR A 60 -0.57 -2.20 -5.49
CA THR A 60 0.24 -1.92 -6.68
C THR A 60 0.72 -3.21 -7.33
N GLY A 61 0.92 -3.19 -8.65
CA GLY A 61 1.64 -4.27 -9.34
C GLY A 61 3.09 -4.42 -8.87
N ALA A 62 3.80 -5.43 -9.39
CA ALA A 62 5.20 -5.65 -9.07
C ALA A 62 6.15 -4.72 -9.84
N GLY A 63 7.37 -4.56 -9.32
CA GLY A 63 8.47 -3.86 -9.97
C GLY A 63 8.37 -2.33 -9.87
N ILE A 64 9.00 -1.64 -10.83
CA ILE A 64 9.22 -0.18 -10.80
C ILE A 64 8.55 0.53 -11.98
N SER A 65 7.39 0.03 -12.42
CA SER A 65 6.64 0.67 -13.52
C SER A 65 6.16 2.07 -13.11
N MET A 66 5.92 2.95 -14.10
CA MET A 66 5.46 4.31 -13.84
C MET A 66 4.17 4.37 -13.01
N ASN A 67 3.26 3.40 -13.18
CA ASN A 67 2.03 3.35 -12.41
C ASN A 67 2.28 2.97 -10.95
N VAL A 68 3.19 2.02 -10.69
CA VAL A 68 3.60 1.67 -9.32
C VAL A 68 4.21 2.89 -8.64
N LEU A 69 5.17 3.54 -9.29
CA LEU A 69 5.83 4.73 -8.75
C LEU A 69 4.83 5.87 -8.49
N PHE A 70 3.91 6.11 -9.43
CA PHE A 70 2.85 7.12 -9.28
C PHE A 70 2.00 6.87 -8.03
N PHE A 71 1.53 5.64 -7.81
CA PHE A 71 0.69 5.32 -6.66
C PHE A 71 1.47 5.36 -5.34
N CYS A 72 2.74 4.93 -5.32
CA CYS A 72 3.59 5.07 -4.14
C CYS A 72 3.77 6.53 -3.74
N VAL A 73 4.10 7.41 -4.70
CA VAL A 73 4.25 8.85 -4.47
C VAL A 73 2.94 9.51 -4.08
N ALA A 74 1.81 9.05 -4.63
CA ALA A 74 0.50 9.58 -4.27
C ALA A 74 0.07 9.19 -2.83
N SER A 75 0.59 8.07 -2.31
CA SER A 75 0.25 7.54 -0.99
C SER A 75 0.97 8.30 0.12
N GLN A 76 0.34 8.36 1.30
CA GLN A 76 0.98 8.96 2.48
C GLN A 76 1.98 8.01 3.14
N GLU A 77 1.70 6.71 3.10
CA GLU A 77 2.60 5.67 3.58
C GLU A 77 2.87 4.67 2.45
N THR A 78 4.14 4.28 2.28
CA THR A 78 4.53 3.18 1.39
C THR A 78 4.97 1.99 2.23
N ILE A 79 4.22 0.88 2.14
CA ILE A 79 4.60 -0.41 2.73
C ILE A 79 5.24 -1.28 1.65
N VAL A 80 6.52 -1.59 1.81
CA VAL A 80 7.26 -2.48 0.90
C VAL A 80 7.24 -3.90 1.46
N VAL A 81 6.64 -4.82 0.71
CA VAL A 81 6.57 -6.24 1.08
C VAL A 81 7.77 -6.98 0.49
N VAL A 82 8.52 -7.68 1.34
CA VAL A 82 9.77 -8.37 0.98
C VAL A 82 9.74 -9.81 1.47
N THR A 83 10.28 -10.78 0.73
CA THR A 83 10.48 -12.16 1.20
C THR A 83 11.95 -12.41 1.56
N PRO A 84 12.28 -13.47 2.34
CA PRO A 84 13.66 -13.88 2.60
C PRO A 84 14.45 -14.40 1.38
N GLU A 85 14.09 -13.98 0.17
CA GLU A 85 14.75 -14.35 -1.07
C GLU A 85 15.64 -13.21 -1.56
N PRO A 86 16.89 -13.48 -1.98
CA PRO A 86 17.82 -12.43 -2.42
C PRO A 86 17.28 -11.53 -3.55
N THR A 87 16.50 -12.09 -4.47
CA THR A 87 15.86 -11.35 -5.56
C THR A 87 14.81 -10.38 -5.04
N SER A 88 13.97 -10.79 -4.08
CA SER A 88 12.98 -9.91 -3.45
C SER A 88 13.63 -8.73 -2.73
N ILE A 89 14.74 -8.96 -2.02
CA ILE A 89 15.50 -7.89 -1.35
C ILE A 89 16.06 -6.91 -2.39
N ALA A 90 16.62 -7.41 -3.50
CA ALA A 90 17.17 -6.58 -4.56
C ALA A 90 16.11 -5.72 -5.25
N ASP A 91 14.94 -6.29 -5.55
CA ASP A 91 13.81 -5.59 -6.17
C ASP A 91 13.23 -4.53 -5.23
N ALA A 92 13.09 -4.85 -3.94
CA ALA A 92 12.65 -3.90 -2.91
C ALA A 92 13.62 -2.71 -2.79
N TYR A 93 14.93 -2.99 -2.77
CA TYR A 93 15.93 -1.93 -2.77
C TYR A 93 15.87 -1.07 -4.04
N ALA A 94 15.66 -1.68 -5.22
CA ALA A 94 15.52 -0.93 -6.47
C ALA A 94 14.32 0.03 -6.43
N LEU A 95 13.17 -0.42 -5.92
CA LEU A 95 11.99 0.42 -5.72
C LEU A 95 12.27 1.58 -4.76
N VAL A 96 12.80 1.30 -3.58
CA VAL A 96 13.16 2.31 -2.56
C VAL A 96 14.17 3.33 -3.12
N LYS A 97 15.17 2.85 -3.86
CA LYS A 97 16.18 3.72 -4.50
C LYS A 97 15.55 4.68 -5.50
N VAL A 98 14.66 4.21 -6.38
CA VAL A 98 14.00 5.05 -7.38
C VAL A 98 13.08 6.07 -6.70
N LEU A 99 12.22 5.63 -5.78
CA LEU A 99 11.33 6.51 -5.05
C LEU A 99 12.09 7.58 -4.26
N SER A 100 13.20 7.22 -3.63
CA SER A 100 14.00 8.16 -2.84
C SER A 100 14.81 9.16 -3.65
N ARG A 101 15.40 8.72 -4.77
CA ARG A 101 16.27 9.58 -5.60
C ARG A 101 15.48 10.45 -6.55
N ASP A 102 14.47 9.88 -7.19
CA ASP A 102 13.79 10.53 -8.32
C ASP A 102 12.53 11.27 -7.86
N TYR A 103 11.92 10.83 -6.75
CA TYR A 103 10.68 11.41 -6.22
C TYR A 103 10.82 11.99 -4.81
N GLY A 104 12.01 11.86 -4.19
CA GLY A 104 12.29 12.45 -2.87
C GLY A 104 11.62 11.73 -1.70
N GLU A 105 11.05 10.54 -1.90
CA GLU A 105 10.41 9.76 -0.84
C GLU A 105 11.43 9.29 0.20
N LYS A 106 11.13 9.48 1.49
CA LYS A 106 12.06 9.16 2.59
C LYS A 106 11.53 8.15 3.59
N GLU A 107 10.23 7.91 3.60
CA GLU A 107 9.56 7.09 4.60
C GLU A 107 9.05 5.81 3.96
N PHE A 108 9.60 4.68 4.41
CA PHE A 108 9.27 3.36 3.90
C PHE A 108 9.10 2.40 5.07
N ARG A 109 7.99 1.67 5.10
CA ARG A 109 7.73 0.63 6.09
C ARG A 109 7.93 -0.74 5.45
N ILE A 110 8.72 -1.60 6.08
CA ILE A 110 9.10 -2.90 5.53
C ILE A 110 8.30 -3.99 6.24
N LEU A 111 7.56 -4.77 5.45
CA LEU A 111 6.87 -5.98 5.91
C LEU A 111 7.55 -7.21 5.32
N VAL A 112 8.11 -8.07 6.16
CA VAL A 112 8.74 -9.31 5.68
C VAL A 112 7.70 -10.43 5.58
N ASN A 113 7.31 -10.82 4.37
CA ASN A 113 6.37 -11.90 4.15
C ASN A 113 7.07 -13.26 4.02
N ALA A 114 6.33 -14.34 4.32
CA ALA A 114 6.77 -15.72 4.14
C ALA A 114 8.07 -16.10 4.88
N ALA A 115 8.35 -15.48 6.02
CA ALA A 115 9.48 -15.88 6.87
C ALA A 115 9.14 -17.13 7.71
N ARG A 116 10.09 -18.03 7.89
CA ARG A 116 9.96 -19.23 8.73
C ARG A 116 10.01 -18.89 10.21
N THR A 117 10.78 -17.86 10.57
CA THR A 117 10.97 -17.40 11.95
C THR A 117 11.11 -15.88 12.00
N GLU A 118 10.85 -15.30 13.16
CA GLU A 118 11.11 -13.88 13.41
C GLU A 118 12.58 -13.51 13.19
N LYS A 119 13.52 -14.40 13.56
CA LYS A 119 14.95 -14.20 13.34
C LYS A 119 15.28 -14.03 11.85
N GLU A 120 14.75 -14.92 11.00
CA GLU A 120 14.93 -14.82 9.54
C GLU A 120 14.31 -13.54 8.97
N ALA A 121 13.18 -13.11 9.51
CA ALA A 121 12.55 -11.87 9.12
C ALA A 121 13.42 -10.65 9.48
N LEU A 122 13.94 -10.59 10.70
CA LEU A 122 14.84 -9.54 11.14
C LEU A 122 16.13 -9.53 10.31
N GLU A 123 16.72 -10.69 10.02
CA GLU A 123 17.90 -10.79 9.15
C GLU A 123 17.62 -10.28 7.73
N THR A 124 16.44 -10.57 7.17
CA THR A 124 15.99 -10.08 5.85
C THR A 124 15.83 -8.57 5.86
N TYR A 125 15.15 -8.02 6.86
CA TYR A 125 14.99 -6.58 7.07
C TYR A 125 16.34 -5.88 7.22
N SER A 126 17.24 -6.41 8.07
CA SER A 126 18.56 -5.83 8.31
C SER A 126 19.40 -5.75 7.03
N LYS A 127 19.34 -6.77 6.15
CA LYS A 127 20.04 -6.72 4.85
C LYS A 127 19.58 -5.53 4.00
N LEU A 128 18.26 -5.31 3.90
CA LEU A 128 17.71 -4.19 3.14
C LEU A 128 18.05 -2.84 3.80
N SER A 129 17.86 -2.74 5.12
CA SER A 129 18.10 -1.53 5.90
C SER A 129 19.57 -1.07 5.84
N ILE A 130 20.55 -1.99 5.95
CA ILE A 130 21.98 -1.66 5.84
C ILE A 130 22.31 -1.07 4.47
N VAL A 131 21.76 -1.64 3.40
CA VAL A 131 22.02 -1.18 2.03
C VAL A 131 21.33 0.18 1.78
N ALA A 132 20.10 0.36 2.24
CA ALA A 132 19.39 1.63 2.15
C ALA A 132 20.10 2.75 2.92
N GLU A 133 20.53 2.50 4.16
CA GLU A 133 21.28 3.47 4.97
C GLU A 133 22.61 3.84 4.29
N ARG A 134 23.39 2.82 3.90
CA ARG A 134 24.73 3.03 3.31
C ARG A 134 24.71 3.80 2.00
N PHE A 135 23.73 3.56 1.12
CA PHE A 135 23.75 4.08 -0.25
C PHE A 135 22.71 5.16 -0.53
N LEU A 136 21.70 5.30 0.33
CA LEU A 136 20.62 6.28 0.19
C LEU A 136 20.52 7.23 1.40
N GLY A 137 21.20 6.94 2.52
CA GLY A 137 21.06 7.70 3.76
C GLY A 137 19.64 7.62 4.33
N LEU A 138 18.99 6.46 4.16
CA LEU A 138 17.61 6.22 4.59
C LEU A 138 17.53 5.22 5.74
N SER A 139 16.87 5.66 6.82
CA SER A 139 16.30 4.74 7.81
C SER A 139 14.99 4.17 7.28
N LEU A 140 14.90 2.85 7.23
CA LEU A 140 13.66 2.14 6.94
C LEU A 140 12.96 1.79 8.25
N ASP A 141 11.64 1.67 8.24
CA ASP A 141 10.86 1.30 9.42
C ASP A 141 10.45 -0.17 9.35
N TYR A 142 10.74 -0.94 10.39
CA TYR A 142 10.29 -2.34 10.45
C TYR A 142 8.83 -2.45 10.90
N LEU A 143 7.94 -2.85 10.00
CA LEU A 143 6.53 -3.03 10.32
C LEU A 143 6.28 -4.37 11.04
N GLY A 144 7.01 -5.41 10.64
CA GLY A 144 6.88 -6.76 11.18
C GLY A 144 7.12 -7.81 10.12
N TYR A 145 6.64 -9.02 10.38
CA TYR A 145 6.71 -10.12 9.43
C TYR A 145 5.42 -10.94 9.40
N LEU A 146 5.18 -11.67 8.32
CA LEU A 146 4.15 -12.69 8.24
C LEU A 146 4.83 -14.06 8.10
N PRO A 147 4.41 -15.08 8.87
CA PRO A 147 5.01 -16.39 8.79
C PRO A 147 4.68 -17.07 7.45
N TYR A 148 5.56 -17.95 6.97
CA TYR A 148 5.20 -18.84 5.87
C TYR A 148 4.01 -19.71 6.27
N GLU A 149 2.96 -19.73 5.45
CA GLU A 149 1.75 -20.49 5.69
C GLU A 149 1.30 -21.23 4.44
N LYS A 150 1.35 -22.56 4.50
CA LYS A 150 1.02 -23.45 3.37
C LYS A 150 -0.43 -23.34 2.93
N LYS A 151 -1.34 -23.04 3.86
CA LYS A 151 -2.79 -22.94 3.59
C LYS A 151 -3.18 -21.65 2.85
N VAL A 152 -2.24 -20.73 2.62
CA VAL A 152 -2.47 -19.55 1.76
C VAL A 152 -2.88 -19.99 0.36
N LYS A 153 -2.28 -21.07 -0.17
CA LYS A 153 -2.68 -21.63 -1.47
C LYS A 153 -4.14 -22.09 -1.48
N ASP A 154 -4.59 -22.74 -0.41
CA ASP A 154 -5.98 -23.21 -0.28
C ASP A 154 -6.95 -22.03 -0.28
N ALA A 155 -6.61 -20.93 0.40
CA ALA A 155 -7.43 -19.72 0.43
C ALA A 155 -7.53 -19.03 -0.94
N ILE A 156 -6.42 -18.97 -1.67
CA ILE A 156 -6.39 -18.46 -3.05
C ILE A 156 -7.28 -19.33 -3.96
N MET A 157 -7.14 -20.66 -3.88
CA MET A 157 -7.95 -21.60 -4.67
C MET A 157 -9.44 -21.49 -4.33
N ALA A 158 -9.78 -21.21 -3.07
CA ALA A 158 -11.15 -21.00 -2.62
C ALA A 158 -11.71 -19.59 -2.92
N GLN A 159 -10.90 -18.69 -3.49
CA GLN A 159 -11.24 -17.28 -3.72
C GLN A 159 -11.80 -16.57 -2.48
N LYS A 160 -11.23 -16.88 -1.32
CA LYS A 160 -11.62 -16.30 -0.04
C LYS A 160 -10.40 -15.72 0.66
N GLY A 161 -10.58 -14.58 1.31
CA GLY A 161 -9.54 -14.00 2.15
C GLY A 161 -9.07 -15.01 3.21
N PHE A 162 -7.76 -15.15 3.36
CA PHE A 162 -7.17 -16.17 4.25
C PHE A 162 -7.72 -16.09 5.68
N ILE A 163 -7.90 -14.88 6.20
CA ILE A 163 -8.43 -14.63 7.55
C ILE A 163 -9.86 -15.15 7.70
N SER A 164 -10.67 -15.12 6.64
CA SER A 164 -12.04 -15.64 6.69
C SER A 164 -12.07 -17.17 6.83
N LEU A 165 -11.11 -17.87 6.21
CA LEU A 165 -11.03 -19.34 6.28
C LEU A 165 -10.31 -19.85 7.53
N TYR A 166 -9.28 -19.13 7.98
CA TYR A 166 -8.39 -19.58 9.06
C TYR A 166 -8.19 -18.51 10.14
N PRO A 167 -9.26 -17.96 10.75
CA PRO A 167 -9.19 -16.76 11.61
C PRO A 167 -8.28 -16.92 12.83
N ASN A 168 -8.14 -18.13 13.35
CA ASN A 168 -7.35 -18.43 14.55
C ASN A 168 -5.90 -18.86 14.26
N SER A 169 -5.49 -18.90 12.99
CA SER A 169 -4.14 -19.30 12.59
C SER A 169 -3.07 -18.30 13.09
N PRO A 170 -1.81 -18.75 13.27
CA PRO A 170 -0.69 -17.85 13.57
C PRO A 170 -0.55 -16.73 12.52
N PHE A 171 -0.73 -17.06 11.23
CA PHE A 171 -0.70 -16.08 10.15
C PHE A 171 -1.78 -14.99 10.32
N SER A 172 -3.05 -15.36 10.54
CA SER A 172 -4.13 -14.40 10.74
C SER A 172 -3.92 -13.50 11.97
N LYS A 173 -3.39 -14.07 13.06
CA LYS A 173 -3.03 -13.30 14.26
C LYS A 173 -1.96 -12.27 13.96
N MET A 174 -0.94 -12.65 13.17
CA MET A 174 0.15 -11.76 12.78
C MET A 174 -0.31 -10.67 11.82
N VAL A 175 -1.18 -10.98 10.85
CA VAL A 175 -1.82 -9.94 10.01
C VAL A 175 -2.59 -8.95 10.87
N GLY A 176 -3.34 -9.41 11.88
CA GLY A 176 -4.02 -8.52 12.82
C GLY A 176 -3.07 -7.65 13.65
N GLN A 177 -1.88 -8.14 14.00
CA GLN A 177 -0.85 -7.34 14.67
C GLN A 177 -0.27 -6.27 13.75
N VAL A 178 0.03 -6.62 12.49
CA VAL A 178 0.49 -5.68 11.46
C VAL A 178 -0.56 -4.59 11.21
N ALA A 179 -1.83 -4.96 11.06
CA ALA A 179 -2.92 -4.01 10.88
C ALA A 179 -3.02 -3.02 12.06
N ARG A 180 -2.92 -3.50 13.30
CA ARG A 180 -2.90 -2.61 14.48
C ARG A 180 -1.70 -1.66 14.49
N LYS A 181 -0.52 -2.10 14.05
CA LYS A 181 0.65 -1.23 13.93
C LYS A 181 0.52 -0.19 12.82
N ILE A 182 -0.20 -0.50 11.75
CA ILE A 182 -0.54 0.48 10.70
C ILE A 182 -1.45 1.55 11.30
N LEU A 183 -2.54 1.13 11.96
CA LEU A 183 -3.53 2.05 12.55
C LEU A 183 -3.02 2.85 13.75
N ALA A 184 -1.99 2.37 14.46
CA ALA A 184 -1.42 3.06 15.62
C ALA A 184 -0.36 4.12 15.24
N SER A 185 0.03 4.20 13.96
CA SER A 185 0.94 5.25 13.51
C SER A 185 0.28 6.63 13.68
N PRO A 186 1.02 7.65 14.16
CA PRO A 186 0.50 9.01 14.14
C PRO A 186 0.19 9.42 12.68
N PRO A 187 -0.82 10.27 12.46
CA PRO A 187 -1.14 10.73 11.12
C PRO A 187 0.12 11.35 10.48
N PRO A 188 0.41 11.01 9.21
CA PRO A 188 1.65 11.42 8.57
C PRO A 188 1.80 12.95 8.56
N PRO A 189 3.05 13.46 8.55
CA PRO A 189 3.31 14.90 8.52
C PRO A 189 2.64 15.58 7.32
N PRO A 190 2.45 16.92 7.36
CA PRO A 190 1.78 17.64 6.29
C PRO A 190 2.41 17.36 4.93
N VAL A 191 1.50 17.11 3.98
CA VAL A 191 1.64 16.62 2.60
C VAL A 191 2.93 17.07 1.88
N LYS A 192 3.63 16.13 1.22
CA LYS A 192 4.89 16.36 0.49
C LYS A 192 4.71 16.77 -0.99
N GLY A 193 3.48 16.90 -1.50
CA GLY A 193 3.22 17.35 -2.88
C GLY A 193 1.74 17.48 -3.26
N SER A 194 1.47 18.02 -4.45
CA SER A 194 0.10 18.29 -4.93
C SER A 194 -0.75 17.02 -5.08
N VAL A 195 -0.17 15.90 -5.50
CA VAL A 195 -0.91 14.63 -5.69
C VAL A 195 -1.36 14.03 -4.37
N GLN A 196 -0.46 13.95 -3.38
CA GLN A 196 -0.80 13.51 -2.02
C GLN A 196 -1.84 14.43 -1.37
N PHE A 197 -1.83 15.73 -1.72
CA PHE A 197 -2.80 16.70 -1.20
C PHE A 197 -4.22 16.35 -1.66
N PHE A 198 -4.37 16.02 -2.94
CA PHE A 198 -5.67 15.62 -3.48
C PHE A 198 -6.18 14.30 -2.88
N LEU A 199 -5.31 13.29 -2.72
CA LEU A 199 -5.73 12.04 -2.06
C LEU A 199 -6.06 12.25 -0.57
N ARG A 200 -5.35 13.15 0.12
CA ARG A 200 -5.71 13.51 1.50
C ARG A 200 -7.08 14.17 1.60
N LYS A 201 -7.45 15.03 0.64
CA LYS A 201 -8.76 15.67 0.64
C LYS A 201 -9.88 14.64 0.45
N ALA A 202 -9.66 13.62 -0.39
CA ALA A 202 -10.54 12.46 -0.49
C ALA A 202 -10.68 11.68 0.85
N LEU A 203 -9.60 11.62 1.64
CA LEU A 203 -9.54 10.95 2.94
C LEU A 203 -10.18 11.75 4.10
N ASN A 204 -10.57 13.02 3.91
CA ASN A 204 -11.08 13.88 4.98
C ASN A 204 -12.45 14.50 4.66
N ILE A 205 -13.52 13.86 5.15
CA ILE A 205 -14.77 14.55 5.48
C ILE A 205 -14.79 14.78 7.00
N GLN A 206 -14.87 16.06 7.38
CA GLN A 206 -14.95 16.66 8.73
C GLN A 206 -13.65 16.76 9.54
N GLU A 207 -12.89 17.85 9.34
CA GLU A 207 -12.46 18.63 10.51
C GLU A 207 -13.71 19.35 11.03
N THR A 208 -14.16 18.96 12.22
CA THR A 208 -15.23 19.63 12.95
C THR A 208 -14.92 21.12 13.09
N ALA A 209 -15.79 21.96 12.52
CA ALA A 209 -16.00 23.30 13.01
C ALA A 209 -16.59 23.22 14.42
N GLY A 210 -15.94 23.88 15.39
CA GLY A 210 -16.32 23.93 16.81
C GLY A 210 -15.20 23.32 17.65
N GLU A 211 -14.47 24.04 18.50
CA GLU A 211 -14.94 25.05 19.44
C GLU A 211 -14.04 26.29 19.44
N ALA A 212 -14.62 27.43 19.09
CA ALA A 212 -14.17 28.73 19.53
C ALA A 212 -15.38 29.42 20.17
N THR A 213 -15.54 29.23 21.47
CA THR A 213 -16.15 30.15 22.43
C THR A 213 -15.67 29.79 23.82
#